data_AF-A0A935KBB2-F1
#
_entry.id   AF-A0A935KBB2-F1
#
_cell.length_a   1.000
_cell.length_b   1.000
_cell.length_c   1.000
_cell.angle_alpha   90.00
_cell.angle_beta   90.00
_cell.angle_gamma   90.00
#
_symmetry.space_group_name_H-M   'P 1'
#
loop_
_entity.id
_entity.type
_entity.pdbx_description
1 polymer ?
#
loop_
_entity_poly.entity_id
_entity_poly.type
_entity_poly.pdbx_seq_one_letter_code
_entity_poly.pdbx_strand_id
1 'polypeptide(L)'
;MSGGPQPSFDQQGFSQLGIPVPGDPDHDLRLVRCAFELPSRPSVSGTISSAARSISGNTGRPIFGWSGKDILRFHTVLLAAFLMAAGLPVSKTVFAHGMWLSGGRKMSKTLGNVINLATLRKHFSTDSVRYFCTFARDGLPAITGNFTCEAMLDRVNTDLASGLGNLASCTLEPWSGIT
;
A
#
# COMPACT_ATOMS: atom_id res chain seq x y z
N MET A 1 13.22 35.69 -6.09
CA MET A 1 12.63 34.33 -6.00
C MET A 1 12.97 33.80 -4.60
N SER A 2 12.11 34.05 -3.61
CA SER A 2 12.36 33.64 -2.23
C SER A 2 12.14 32.14 -2.10
N GLY A 3 13.22 31.39 -1.87
CA GLY A 3 13.19 29.95 -1.66
C GLY A 3 12.23 29.57 -0.54
N GLY A 4 11.44 28.52 -0.76
CA GLY A 4 10.58 27.96 0.28
C GLY A 4 11.42 27.45 1.47
N PRO A 5 10.79 27.28 2.65
CA PRO A 5 11.47 26.76 3.83
C PRO A 5 12.08 25.39 3.52
N GLN A 6 13.39 25.26 3.75
CA GLN A 6 14.11 24.00 3.60
C GLN A 6 13.66 23.05 4.72
N PRO A 7 13.32 21.79 4.43
CA PRO A 7 13.05 20.80 5.46
C PRO A 7 14.33 20.57 6.29
N SER A 8 14.25 20.73 7.60
CA SER A 8 15.34 20.38 8.51
C SER A 8 15.43 18.85 8.60
N PHE A 9 16.53 18.28 8.13
CA PHE A 9 16.76 16.83 8.13
C PHE A 9 17.38 16.32 9.43
N ASP A 10 18.04 17.21 10.16
CA ASP A 10 18.82 16.89 11.35
C ASP A 10 18.07 17.36 12.58
N GLN A 11 17.84 16.46 13.53
CA GLN A 11 17.27 16.80 14.84
C GLN A 11 18.23 16.35 15.94
N GLN A 12 18.41 17.22 16.95
CA GLN A 12 19.26 16.94 18.10
C GLN A 12 18.53 16.02 19.10
N GLY A 13 19.06 14.82 19.32
CA GLY A 13 18.76 13.98 20.48
C GLY A 13 17.60 12.96 20.38
N PHE A 14 17.78 11.86 21.12
CA PHE A 14 16.82 10.84 21.59
C PHE A 14 16.18 9.87 20.58
N SER A 15 16.98 8.89 20.14
CA SER A 15 16.69 7.44 20.20
C SER A 15 17.78 6.70 19.41
N GLN A 16 18.35 5.64 19.97
CA GLN A 16 19.48 4.85 19.43
C GLN A 16 19.20 4.12 18.10
N LEU A 17 18.15 4.50 17.36
CA LEU A 17 17.69 3.88 16.13
C LEU A 17 17.97 4.73 14.87
N GLY A 18 18.67 5.86 14.98
CA GLY A 18 19.10 6.69 13.84
C GLY A 18 20.36 6.16 13.14
N ILE A 19 20.57 6.50 11.85
CA ILE A 19 21.90 6.36 11.21
C ILE A 19 22.64 7.66 11.53
N PRO A 20 23.83 7.60 12.15
CA PRO A 20 24.61 8.80 12.47
C PRO A 20 25.09 9.48 11.19
N VAL A 21 25.13 10.81 11.19
CA VAL A 21 25.68 11.59 10.06
C VAL A 21 27.18 11.31 9.94
N PRO A 22 27.70 10.99 8.74
CA PRO A 22 29.15 10.92 8.53
C PRO A 22 29.81 12.26 8.85
N GLY A 23 30.62 12.31 9.91
CA GLY A 23 31.35 13.51 10.33
C GLY A 23 30.72 14.30 11.48
N ASP A 24 29.53 13.94 11.96
CA ASP A 24 28.92 14.53 13.15
C ASP A 24 28.09 13.46 13.92
N PRO A 25 28.58 12.99 15.08
CA PRO A 25 27.90 11.93 15.85
C PRO A 25 26.69 12.40 16.66
N ASP A 26 26.47 13.71 16.82
CA ASP A 26 25.37 14.26 17.62
C ASP A 26 24.05 14.38 16.83
N HIS A 27 24.11 14.22 15.51
CA HIS A 27 22.99 14.34 14.60
C HIS A 27 22.66 13.00 13.92
N ASP A 28 21.37 12.66 13.90
CA ASP A 28 20.85 11.43 13.31
C ASP A 28 20.03 11.71 12.04
N LEU A 29 20.33 11.01 10.96
CA LEU A 29 19.57 11.06 9.71
C LEU A 29 18.32 10.17 9.77
N ARG A 30 17.33 10.53 10.57
CA ARG A 30 16.13 9.69 10.77
C ARG A 30 15.26 9.56 9.53
N LEU A 31 15.09 10.66 8.82
CA LEU A 31 14.22 10.72 7.65
C LEU A 31 14.85 10.02 6.44
N VAL A 32 16.17 10.18 6.27
CA VAL A 32 16.95 9.47 5.24
C VAL A 32 17.00 7.98 5.54
N ARG A 33 17.18 7.58 6.81
CA ARG A 33 17.10 6.17 7.24
C ARG A 33 15.77 5.55 6.86
N CYS A 34 14.64 6.19 7.19
CA CYS A 34 13.32 5.67 6.76
C CYS A 34 13.22 5.55 5.23
N ALA A 35 13.66 6.56 4.48
CA ALA A 35 13.59 6.54 3.02
C ALA A 35 14.44 5.43 2.38
N PHE A 36 15.62 5.13 2.92
CA PHE A 36 16.57 4.16 2.35
C PHE A 36 16.42 2.75 2.95
N GLU A 37 15.96 2.61 4.21
CA GLU A 37 15.83 1.32 4.90
C GLU A 37 14.44 0.69 4.88
N LEU A 38 13.35 1.45 4.67
CA LEU A 38 12.03 0.85 4.43
C LEU A 38 12.07 -0.13 3.25
N PRO A 39 12.78 0.19 2.14
CA PRO A 39 13.05 -0.77 1.10
C PRO A 39 14.09 -1.84 1.50
N SER A 40 15.06 -1.56 2.37
CA SER A 40 16.23 -2.42 2.63
C SER A 40 16.07 -3.55 3.66
N ARG A 41 14.94 -3.61 4.38
CA ARG A 41 14.67 -4.69 5.34
C ARG A 41 14.60 -6.07 4.65
N PRO A 42 15.25 -7.12 5.20
CA PRO A 42 15.39 -8.42 4.52
C PRO A 42 14.06 -9.17 4.30
N SER A 43 12.97 -8.80 4.97
CA SER A 43 11.64 -9.38 4.70
C SER A 43 11.00 -8.87 3.38
N VAL A 44 11.51 -7.75 2.85
CA VAL A 44 11.17 -7.19 1.52
C VAL A 44 12.40 -7.30 0.59
N SER A 45 13.35 -8.20 0.91
CA SER A 45 14.53 -8.47 0.09
C SER A 45 14.18 -8.93 -1.33
N GLY A 46 12.96 -9.42 -1.57
CA GLY A 46 12.50 -9.79 -2.91
C GLY A 46 12.21 -8.61 -3.84
N THR A 47 11.94 -7.41 -3.30
CA THR A 47 11.51 -6.27 -4.12
C THR A 47 12.65 -5.30 -4.39
N ILE A 48 13.57 -5.08 -3.45
CA ILE A 48 14.75 -4.25 -3.70
C ILE A 48 15.95 -4.98 -4.27
N SER A 49 16.17 -6.28 -4.01
CA SER A 49 17.30 -6.97 -4.66
C SER A 49 16.98 -7.31 -6.11
N SER A 50 15.69 -7.31 -6.47
CA SER A 50 15.19 -7.37 -7.85
C SER A 50 14.98 -5.99 -8.44
N ALA A 51 14.49 -4.99 -7.70
CA ALA A 51 14.41 -3.61 -8.17
C ALA A 51 15.79 -2.97 -8.28
N ALA A 52 16.74 -3.13 -7.36
CA ALA A 52 18.11 -2.64 -7.52
C ALA A 52 18.84 -3.31 -8.70
N ARG A 53 18.57 -4.60 -8.98
CA ARG A 53 19.01 -5.25 -10.22
C ARG A 53 18.29 -4.72 -11.46
N SER A 54 17.01 -4.38 -11.34
CA SER A 54 16.19 -3.77 -12.40
C SER A 54 16.38 -2.24 -12.54
N ILE A 55 17.06 -1.60 -11.59
CA ILE A 55 17.42 -0.17 -11.55
C ILE A 55 18.85 -0.02 -12.10
N SER A 56 19.72 -1.01 -11.87
CA SER A 56 21.02 -1.12 -12.54
C SER A 56 20.90 -1.58 -13.99
N GLY A 57 19.92 -2.44 -14.30
CA GLY A 57 19.55 -2.73 -15.68
C GLY A 57 18.64 -1.63 -16.19
N ASN A 58 19.01 -0.95 -17.26
CA ASN A 58 18.11 -0.09 -18.05
C ASN A 58 16.97 -0.92 -18.67
N THR A 59 16.08 -1.48 -17.85
CA THR A 59 14.82 -2.02 -18.33
C THR A 59 13.99 -0.80 -18.65
N GLY A 60 13.71 -0.52 -19.92
CA GLY A 60 12.90 0.63 -20.36
C GLY A 60 11.44 0.66 -19.86
N ARG A 61 11.15 -0.02 -18.74
CA ARG A 61 9.87 -0.11 -18.07
C ARG A 61 9.68 1.09 -17.13
N PRO A 62 8.50 1.73 -17.14
CA PRO A 62 8.20 2.80 -16.20
C PRO A 62 8.18 2.27 -14.77
N ILE A 63 8.87 2.97 -13.87
CA ILE A 63 8.85 2.67 -12.43
C ILE A 63 7.56 3.25 -11.85
N PHE A 64 6.79 2.36 -11.23
CA PHE A 64 5.49 2.67 -10.64
C PHE A 64 5.54 2.61 -9.12
N GLY A 65 5.07 3.67 -8.44
CA GLY A 65 5.06 3.76 -6.97
C GLY A 65 3.65 3.66 -6.39
N TRP A 66 3.48 2.88 -5.33
CA TRP A 66 2.21 2.79 -4.59
C TRP A 66 2.37 3.45 -3.22
N SER A 67 1.45 4.36 -2.86
CA SER A 67 1.50 5.07 -1.58
C SER A 67 0.12 5.25 -0.97
N GLY A 68 0.03 5.29 0.35
CA GLY A 68 -1.16 5.80 1.04
C GLY A 68 -1.31 7.32 0.83
N LYS A 69 -2.55 7.81 0.82
CA LYS A 69 -2.89 9.25 0.74
C LYS A 69 -2.20 10.11 1.81
N ASP A 70 -2.01 9.58 3.02
CA ASP A 70 -1.44 10.29 4.17
C ASP A 70 0.07 10.54 4.05
N ILE A 71 0.80 9.62 3.40
CA ILE A 71 2.25 9.69 3.22
C ILE A 71 2.68 10.17 1.83
N LEU A 72 1.75 10.74 1.06
CA LEU A 72 1.99 11.13 -0.34
C LEU A 72 3.12 12.16 -0.47
N ARG A 73 3.14 13.18 0.40
CA ARG A 73 4.17 14.24 0.38
C ARG A 73 5.59 13.68 0.58
N PHE A 74 5.73 12.63 1.40
CA PHE A 74 7.01 11.97 1.61
C PHE A 74 7.48 11.22 0.36
N HIS A 75 6.57 10.59 -0.38
CA HIS A 75 6.93 9.82 -1.57
C HIS A 75 7.13 10.70 -2.81
N THR A 76 6.31 11.73 -3.01
CA THR A 76 6.33 12.54 -4.25
C THR A 76 7.26 13.74 -4.19
N VAL A 77 7.54 14.28 -3.00
CA VAL A 77 8.42 15.45 -2.85
C VAL A 77 9.75 15.03 -2.26
N LEU A 78 9.71 14.45 -1.07
CA LEU A 78 10.92 14.23 -0.28
C LEU A 78 11.79 13.12 -0.85
N LEU A 79 11.22 11.93 -1.08
CA LEU A 79 11.92 10.80 -1.66
C LEU A 79 12.38 11.10 -3.09
N ALA A 80 11.54 11.78 -3.88
CA ALA A 80 11.91 12.21 -5.23
C ALA A 80 13.13 13.13 -5.21
N ALA A 81 13.18 14.12 -4.31
CA ALA A 81 14.31 15.02 -4.16
C ALA A 81 15.60 14.25 -3.77
N PHE A 82 15.50 13.28 -2.86
CA PHE A 82 16.64 12.45 -2.48
C PHE A 82 17.15 11.57 -3.62
N LEU A 83 16.25 10.95 -4.38
CA LEU A 83 16.63 10.15 -5.55
C LEU A 83 17.30 11.02 -6.63
N MET A 84 16.78 12.23 -6.86
CA MET A 84 17.42 13.19 -7.77
C MET A 84 18.81 13.62 -7.29
N ALA A 85 18.97 13.89 -5.98
CA ALA A 85 20.27 14.24 -5.40
C ALA A 85 21.29 13.08 -5.48
N ALA A 86 20.82 11.83 -5.40
CA ALA A 86 21.64 10.63 -5.55
C ALA A 86 21.85 10.20 -7.01
N GLY A 87 21.28 10.90 -8.00
CA GLY A 87 21.36 10.54 -9.42
C GLY A 87 20.62 9.26 -9.80
N LEU A 88 19.65 8.83 -8.98
CA LEU A 88 18.86 7.62 -9.18
C LEU A 88 17.56 7.91 -9.95
N PRO A 89 17.00 6.92 -10.68
CA PRO A 89 15.76 7.11 -11.42
C PRO A 89 14.56 7.28 -10.48
N VAL A 90 13.77 8.33 -10.72
CA VAL A 90 12.55 8.63 -9.96
C VAL A 90 11.34 7.92 -10.59
N SER A 91 10.37 7.53 -9.76
CA SER A 91 9.09 6.97 -10.23
C SER A 91 8.37 7.96 -11.15
N LYS A 92 7.94 7.50 -12.34
CA LYS A 92 7.22 8.35 -13.31
C LYS A 92 5.78 8.63 -12.89
N THR A 93 5.18 7.73 -12.12
CA THR A 93 3.81 7.85 -11.65
C THR A 93 3.70 7.21 -10.27
N VAL A 94 2.98 7.88 -9.36
CA VAL A 94 2.68 7.40 -8.01
C VAL A 94 1.17 7.29 -7.88
N PHE A 95 0.62 6.12 -7.57
CA PHE A 95 -0.81 6.00 -7.26
C PHE A 95 -0.98 6.09 -5.76
N ALA A 96 -1.86 7.02 -5.36
CA ALA A 96 -2.26 7.21 -3.99
C ALA A 96 -3.58 6.46 -3.76
N HIS A 97 -3.61 5.54 -2.79
CA HIS A 97 -4.86 4.90 -2.39
C HIS A 97 -5.46 5.54 -1.13
N GLY A 98 -6.79 5.47 -1.03
CA GLY A 98 -7.57 5.85 0.14
C GLY A 98 -7.33 4.93 1.34
N MET A 99 -7.77 5.38 2.51
CA MET A 99 -7.74 4.58 3.73
C MET A 99 -9.00 3.74 3.85
N TRP A 100 -8.92 2.62 4.55
CA TRP A 100 -10.10 1.88 5.00
C TRP A 100 -10.59 2.44 6.34
N LEU A 101 -11.87 2.74 6.41
CA LEU A 101 -12.60 3.02 7.63
C LEU A 101 -13.27 1.72 8.10
N SER A 102 -13.56 1.62 9.38
CA SER A 102 -14.44 0.58 9.89
C SER A 102 -15.60 1.23 10.64
N GLY A 103 -16.83 0.93 10.24
CA GLY A 103 -18.02 1.60 10.77
C GLY A 103 -17.98 3.13 10.63
N GLY A 104 -17.37 3.64 9.55
CA GLY A 104 -17.24 5.08 9.27
C GLY A 104 -16.17 5.81 10.09
N ARG A 105 -15.39 5.10 10.93
CA ARG A 105 -14.28 5.67 11.70
C ARG A 105 -12.93 5.15 11.24
N LYS A 106 -11.90 5.99 11.34
CA LYS A 106 -10.52 5.56 11.06
C LYS A 106 -10.11 4.48 12.05
N MET A 107 -9.59 3.37 11.53
CA MET A 107 -9.10 2.28 12.37
C MET A 107 -7.94 2.77 13.25
N SER A 108 -7.99 2.43 14.53
CA SER A 108 -6.91 2.70 15.49
C SER A 108 -6.86 1.57 16.52
N LYS A 109 -5.64 1.19 16.92
CA LYS A 109 -5.40 0.19 17.98
C LYS A 109 -6.01 0.61 19.31
N THR A 110 -5.97 1.91 19.64
CA THR A 110 -6.53 2.44 20.90
C THR A 110 -8.05 2.43 20.92
N LEU A 111 -8.69 2.59 19.76
CA LEU A 111 -10.14 2.57 19.63
C LEU A 111 -10.71 1.14 19.58
N GLY A 112 -9.85 0.11 19.52
CA GLY A 112 -10.27 -1.30 19.40
C GLY A 112 -10.93 -1.67 18.07
N ASN A 113 -11.10 -0.70 17.16
CA ASN A 113 -11.78 -0.86 15.88
C ASN A 113 -10.82 -1.35 14.77
N VAL A 114 -9.93 -2.29 15.09
CA VAL A 114 -8.98 -2.87 14.15
C VAL A 114 -9.51 -4.22 13.70
N ILE A 115 -9.65 -4.39 12.38
CA ILE A 115 -10.09 -5.65 11.80
C ILE A 115 -8.95 -6.67 11.95
N ASN A 116 -9.21 -7.75 12.69
CA ASN A 116 -8.24 -8.84 12.83
C ASN A 116 -8.32 -9.78 11.63
N LEU A 117 -7.26 -9.81 10.83
CA LEU A 117 -7.14 -10.67 9.64
C LEU A 117 -7.22 -12.16 9.97
N ALA A 118 -6.73 -12.59 11.14
CA ALA A 118 -6.78 -13.98 11.55
C ALA A 118 -8.22 -14.45 11.79
N THR A 119 -9.06 -13.57 12.35
CA THR A 119 -10.49 -13.82 12.53
C THR A 119 -11.21 -13.79 11.18
N LEU A 120 -10.89 -12.80 10.33
CA LEU A 120 -11.52 -12.67 9.01
C LEU A 120 -11.29 -13.92 8.14
N ARG A 121 -10.08 -14.47 8.15
CA ARG A 121 -9.72 -15.69 7.40
C ARG A 121 -10.46 -16.95 7.86
N LYS A 122 -11.00 -16.98 9.08
CA LYS A 122 -11.81 -18.12 9.55
C LYS A 122 -13.21 -18.12 8.95
N HIS A 123 -13.74 -16.94 8.61
CA HIS A 123 -15.12 -16.77 8.13
C HIS A 123 -15.22 -16.58 6.62
N PHE A 124 -14.21 -15.97 6.01
CA PHE A 124 -14.21 -15.66 4.58
C PHE A 124 -13.00 -16.25 3.88
N SER A 125 -13.19 -16.64 2.63
CA SER A 125 -12.10 -17.03 1.75
C SER A 125 -11.20 -15.83 1.44
N THR A 126 -9.90 -16.09 1.23
CA THR A 126 -8.94 -15.05 0.85
C THR A 126 -9.35 -14.33 -0.43
N ASP A 127 -9.98 -15.04 -1.36
CA ASP A 127 -10.39 -14.49 -2.65
C ASP A 127 -11.60 -13.55 -2.50
N SER A 128 -12.57 -13.94 -1.66
CA SER A 128 -13.69 -13.06 -1.28
C SER A 128 -13.20 -11.75 -0.65
N VAL A 129 -12.19 -11.81 0.22
CA VAL A 129 -11.57 -10.61 0.82
C VAL A 129 -10.88 -9.76 -0.24
N ARG A 130 -10.14 -10.37 -1.17
CA ARG A 130 -9.48 -9.65 -2.27
C ARG A 130 -10.48 -8.95 -3.16
N TYR A 131 -11.53 -9.66 -3.58
CA TYR A 131 -12.61 -9.12 -4.38
C TYR A 131 -13.23 -7.88 -3.71
N PHE A 132 -13.54 -7.99 -2.41
CA PHE A 132 -14.08 -6.87 -1.65
C PHE A 132 -13.11 -5.67 -1.60
N CYS A 133 -11.82 -5.92 -1.38
CA CYS A 133 -10.83 -4.85 -1.27
C CYS A 133 -10.47 -4.17 -2.60
N THR A 134 -10.54 -4.89 -3.74
CA THR A 134 -10.08 -4.34 -5.03
C THR A 134 -11.19 -3.95 -5.98
N PHE A 135 -12.31 -4.68 -5.98
CA PHE A 135 -13.38 -4.53 -6.97
C PHE A 135 -14.67 -3.90 -6.40
N ALA A 136 -14.90 -3.97 -5.09
CA ALA A 136 -16.04 -3.26 -4.51
C ALA A 136 -15.85 -1.74 -4.70
N ARG A 137 -16.95 -1.00 -4.88
CA ARG A 137 -16.93 0.47 -5.08
C ARG A 137 -16.18 1.21 -3.97
N ASP A 138 -16.11 0.63 -2.78
CA ASP A 138 -15.38 1.16 -1.64
C ASP A 138 -13.85 0.95 -1.73
N GLY A 139 -13.38 0.04 -2.59
CA GLY A 139 -11.97 -0.27 -2.84
C GLY A 139 -11.31 0.56 -3.95
N LEU A 140 -12.03 1.48 -4.58
CA LEU A 140 -11.48 2.37 -5.60
C LEU A 140 -10.31 3.19 -5.01
N PRO A 141 -9.14 3.27 -5.69
CA PRO A 141 -7.95 3.92 -5.13
C PRO A 141 -8.20 5.36 -4.67
N ALA A 142 -9.08 6.09 -5.33
CA ALA A 142 -9.35 7.50 -5.01
C ALA A 142 -10.27 7.69 -3.78
N ILE A 143 -11.03 6.67 -3.38
CA ILE A 143 -12.11 6.80 -2.41
C ILE A 143 -11.71 6.12 -1.10
N THR A 144 -12.12 6.71 0.02
CA THR A 144 -11.95 6.10 1.34
C THR A 144 -13.08 5.12 1.55
N GLY A 145 -12.76 3.82 1.52
CA GLY A 145 -13.74 2.75 1.68
C GLY A 145 -14.15 2.52 3.13
N ASN A 146 -15.38 2.08 3.35
CA ASN A 146 -15.84 1.64 4.67
C ASN A 146 -15.96 0.11 4.70
N PHE A 147 -15.29 -0.51 5.65
CA PHE A 147 -15.33 -1.94 5.88
C PHE A 147 -16.29 -2.26 7.04
N THR A 148 -17.28 -3.10 6.74
CA THR A 148 -18.17 -3.73 7.72
C THR A 148 -18.36 -5.19 7.34
N CYS A 149 -18.56 -6.06 8.34
CA CYS A 149 -18.71 -7.49 8.08
C CYS A 149 -20.00 -7.78 7.30
N GLU A 150 -21.05 -7.00 7.56
CA GLU A 150 -22.35 -7.06 6.90
C GLU A 150 -22.21 -6.71 5.41
N ALA A 151 -21.58 -5.58 5.09
CA ALA A 151 -21.33 -5.20 3.70
C ALA A 151 -20.48 -6.24 2.96
N MET A 152 -19.54 -6.88 3.65
CA MET A 152 -18.75 -7.95 3.06
C MET A 152 -19.60 -9.20 2.76
N LEU A 153 -20.44 -9.63 3.70
CA LEU A 153 -21.36 -10.76 3.51
C LEU A 153 -22.31 -10.52 2.34
N ASP A 154 -22.93 -9.35 2.30
CA ASP A 154 -23.88 -8.99 1.24
C ASP A 154 -23.20 -9.03 -0.13
N ARG A 155 -21.98 -8.49 -0.25
CA ARG A 155 -21.23 -8.50 -1.51
C ARG A 155 -20.84 -9.89 -1.95
N VAL A 156 -20.37 -10.73 -1.03
CA VAL A 156 -20.03 -12.13 -1.36
C VAL A 156 -21.27 -12.88 -1.82
N ASN A 157 -22.41 -12.69 -1.16
CA ASN A 157 -23.64 -13.37 -1.54
C ASN A 157 -24.18 -12.85 -2.89
N THR A 158 -24.31 -11.54 -3.06
CA THR A 158 -24.91 -10.96 -4.28
C THR A 158 -23.98 -11.08 -5.48
N ASP A 159 -22.71 -10.69 -5.36
CA ASP A 159 -21.81 -10.58 -6.52
C ASP A 159 -21.16 -11.93 -6.86
N LEU A 160 -20.63 -12.63 -5.85
CA LEU A 160 -19.91 -13.90 -6.07
C LEU A 160 -20.86 -15.10 -6.17
N ALA A 161 -21.76 -15.29 -5.20
CA ALA A 161 -22.64 -16.46 -5.21
C ALA A 161 -23.78 -16.31 -6.24
N SER A 162 -24.60 -15.27 -6.12
CA SER A 162 -25.75 -15.06 -7.02
C SER A 162 -25.36 -14.54 -8.40
N GLY A 163 -24.29 -13.77 -8.53
CA GLY A 163 -23.80 -13.27 -9.83
C GLY A 163 -22.96 -14.30 -10.55
N LEU A 164 -21.68 -14.42 -10.17
CA LEU A 164 -20.72 -15.31 -10.82
C LEU A 164 -21.07 -16.80 -10.68
N GLY A 165 -21.54 -17.21 -9.49
CA GLY A 165 -21.93 -18.59 -9.25
C GLY A 165 -23.11 -19.03 -10.11
N ASN A 166 -24.15 -18.19 -10.21
CA ASN A 166 -25.29 -18.47 -11.09
C ASN A 166 -24.87 -18.52 -12.57
N LEU A 167 -24.06 -17.54 -13.01
CA LEU A 167 -23.56 -17.52 -14.38
C LEU A 167 -22.76 -18.80 -14.71
N ALA A 168 -21.92 -19.25 -13.79
CA ALA A 168 -21.15 -20.48 -13.95
C ALA A 168 -22.07 -21.70 -14.00
N SER A 169 -23.09 -21.80 -13.13
CA SER A 169 -24.06 -22.91 -13.13
C SER A 169 -24.79 -23.00 -14.48
N CYS A 170 -25.33 -21.88 -14.96
CA CYS A 170 -26.05 -21.85 -16.24
C CYS A 170 -25.16 -22.19 -17.46
N THR A 171 -23.85 -21.96 -17.37
CA THR A 171 -22.92 -22.23 -18.49
C THR A 171 -22.37 -23.66 -18.46
N LEU A 172 -22.15 -24.19 -17.25
CA LEU A 172 -21.51 -25.49 -17.05
C LEU A 172 -22.52 -26.64 -16.96
N GLU A 173 -23.79 -26.35 -16.68
CA GLU A 173 -24.84 -27.36 -16.77
C GLU A 173 -25.00 -27.82 -18.22
N PRO A 174 -24.64 -29.09 -18.55
CA PRO A 174 -24.95 -29.63 -19.86
C PRO A 174 -26.46 -29.70 -20.01
N TRP A 175 -26.96 -29.27 -21.16
CA TRP A 175 -28.37 -29.23 -21.50
C TRP A 175 -28.94 -30.67 -21.56
N SER A 176 -29.30 -31.26 -20.42
CA SER A 176 -29.76 -32.65 -20.32
C SER A 176 -31.24 -32.84 -20.67
N GLY A 177 -31.76 -32.05 -21.62
CA GLY A 177 -33.20 -31.91 -21.92
C GLY A 177 -33.64 -32.23 -23.36
N ILE A 178 -32.77 -32.71 -24.24
CA ILE A 178 -33.15 -33.35 -25.52
C ILE A 178 -32.42 -34.70 -25.61
N THR A 179 -33.03 -35.74 -25.08
CA THR A 179 -32.97 -37.14 -25.54
C THR A 179 -34.20 -37.86 -25.00
#